data_AF-A0A2V8VNH7-F1
#
_entry.id   AF-A0A2V8VNH7-F1
#
_cell.length_a   1.000
_cell.length_b   1.000
_cell.length_c   1.000
_cell.angle_alpha   90.00
_cell.angle_beta   90.00
_cell.angle_gamma   90.00
#
_symmetry.space_group_name_H-M   'P 1'
#
loop_
_entity.id
_entity.type
_entity.pdbx_description
1 polymer ?
#
loop_
_entity_poly.entity_id
_entity_poly.type
_entity_poly.pdbx_seq_one_letter_code
_entity_poly.pdbx_strand_id
1 'polypeptide(L)' 'MIGSAATAVRHAPIFPVQTRPRARDLATGKILVARRSLVDPNFAETVILLVQHDDDGTAGLIINRQTKIPLSKLSP' A
#
# COMPACT_ATOMS: atom_id res chain seq x y z
N MET A 1 20.16 43.24 23.62
CA MET A 1 18.90 43.23 22.84
C MET A 1 19.12 42.30 21.65
N ILE A 2 18.93 40.99 21.83
CA ILE A 2 17.76 40.19 21.35
C ILE A 2 17.61 40.25 19.81
N GLY A 3 17.54 39.17 19.03
CA GLY A 3 17.58 37.74 19.31
C GLY A 3 17.56 36.94 18.00
N SER A 4 18.12 35.74 18.09
CA SER A 4 17.85 34.50 17.35
C SER A 4 16.77 34.49 16.26
N ALA A 5 17.11 33.92 15.11
CA ALA A 5 16.39 32.76 14.60
C ALA A 5 17.23 32.02 13.55
N ALA A 6 17.91 30.94 13.97
CA ALA A 6 18.31 29.89 13.06
C ALA A 6 17.03 29.19 12.57
N THR A 7 16.60 29.47 11.34
CA THR A 7 15.49 28.73 10.72
C THR A 7 15.99 27.35 10.36
N ALA A 8 15.81 26.42 11.29
CA ALA A 8 15.94 24.99 11.06
C ALA A 8 14.98 24.61 9.93
N VAL A 9 15.52 24.26 8.77
CA VAL A 9 14.81 23.53 7.72
C VAL A 9 14.47 22.17 8.32
N ARG A 10 13.28 22.07 8.91
CA ARG A 10 12.73 20.80 9.38
C ARG A 10 12.48 19.96 8.14
N HIS A 11 13.27 18.91 7.97
CA HIS A 11 13.02 17.84 7.02
C HIS A 11 11.65 17.25 7.36
N ALA A 12 10.61 17.73 6.69
CA ALA A 12 9.36 17.00 6.64
C ALA A 12 9.68 15.61 6.07
N PRO A 13 9.17 14.51 6.65
CA PRO A 13 9.25 13.23 5.98
C PRO A 13 8.65 13.44 4.59
N ILE A 14 9.46 13.19 3.54
CA ILE A 14 8.96 13.12 2.17
C ILE A 14 8.06 11.88 2.14
N PHE A 15 6.82 12.03 2.59
CA PHE A 15 5.75 11.23 2.04
C PHE A 15 5.65 11.73 0.61
N PRO A 16 6.01 10.93 -0.41
CA PRO A 16 5.72 11.35 -1.78
C PRO A 16 4.24 11.71 -1.77
N VAL A 17 3.92 12.97 -2.08
CA VAL A 17 2.54 13.37 -2.33
C VAL A 17 2.07 12.36 -3.37
N GLN A 18 1.16 11.47 -3.01
CA GLN A 18 0.78 10.41 -3.93
C GLN A 18 0.09 11.12 -5.09
N THR A 19 0.85 11.35 -6.16
CA THR A 19 0.31 11.69 -7.46
C THR A 19 -0.82 10.71 -7.69
N ARG A 20 -2.04 11.18 -8.03
CA ARG A 20 -3.19 10.29 -8.25
C ARG A 20 -2.71 9.07 -9.03
N PRO A 21 -2.74 7.86 -8.43
CA PRO A 21 -2.17 6.69 -9.06
C PRO A 21 -2.83 6.52 -10.42
N ARG A 22 -2.04 6.50 -11.49
CA ARG A 22 -2.55 6.15 -12.81
C ARG A 22 -2.45 4.65 -12.98
N ALA A 23 -3.32 4.09 -13.81
CA ALA A 23 -3.27 2.65 -14.13
C ALA A 23 -1.88 2.22 -14.61
N ARG A 24 -1.18 3.09 -15.36
CA ARG A 24 0.21 2.85 -15.83
C ARG A 24 1.27 2.76 -14.73
N ASP A 25 0.96 3.17 -13.51
CA ASP A 25 1.90 3.14 -12.38
C ASP A 25 1.85 1.77 -11.65
N LEU A 26 0.92 0.89 -12.05
CA LEU A 26 0.81 -0.49 -11.56
C LEU A 26 1.93 -1.35 -12.15
N ALA A 27 2.49 -2.23 -11.32
CA ALA A 27 3.50 -3.20 -11.70
C ALA A 27 3.59 -4.29 -10.63
N THR A 28 4.14 -5.44 -10.99
CA THR A 28 4.52 -6.48 -10.02
C THR A 28 5.41 -5.88 -8.92
N GLY A 29 5.15 -6.26 -7.67
CA GLY A 29 5.85 -5.75 -6.48
C GLY A 29 5.30 -4.45 -5.91
N LYS A 30 4.32 -3.79 -6.58
CA LYS A 30 3.62 -2.63 -6.00
C LYS A 30 2.61 -3.08 -4.95
N ILE A 31 2.34 -2.18 -4.00
CA ILE A 31 1.34 -2.36 -2.96
C ILE A 31 0.16 -1.44 -3.24
N LEU A 32 -1.04 -2.01 -3.25
CA LEU A 32 -2.30 -1.26 -3.25
C LEU A 32 -2.84 -1.21 -1.83
N VAL A 33 -3.14 0.00 -1.37
CA VAL A 33 -3.73 0.23 -0.05
C VAL A 33 -5.16 0.69 -0.24
N ALA A 34 -6.10 -0.03 0.35
CA ALA A 34 -7.51 0.35 0.32
C ALA A 34 -7.72 1.74 0.93
N ARG A 35 -8.54 2.55 0.27
CA ARG A 35 -8.97 3.83 0.84
C ARG A 35 -9.83 3.54 2.07
N ARG A 36 -9.74 4.37 3.11
CA ARG A 36 -10.54 4.20 4.34
C ARG A 36 -12.06 4.19 4.10
N SER A 37 -12.50 4.82 3.00
CA SER A 37 -13.91 4.88 2.61
C SER A 37 -14.37 3.72 1.72
N LEU A 38 -13.50 2.75 1.40
CA LEU A 38 -13.86 1.61 0.57
C LEU A 38 -14.69 0.62 1.41
N VAL A 39 -15.98 0.51 1.07
CA VAL A 39 -16.96 -0.27 1.86
C VAL A 39 -17.15 -1.71 1.40
N ASP A 40 -16.53 -2.12 0.28
CA ASP A 40 -16.60 -3.50 -0.20
C ASP A 40 -15.89 -4.43 0.80
N PRO A 41 -16.58 -5.39 1.44
CA PRO A 41 -16.00 -6.24 2.47
C PRO A 41 -14.81 -7.09 1.97
N ASN A 42 -14.74 -7.39 0.68
CA ASN A 42 -13.62 -8.13 0.11
C ASN A 42 -12.32 -7.34 0.20
N PHE A 43 -12.39 -6.00 0.10
CA PHE A 43 -11.25 -5.09 -0.02
C PHE A 43 -11.19 -3.99 1.05
N ALA A 44 -12.18 -3.89 1.93
CA ALA A 44 -12.18 -2.94 3.03
C ALA A 44 -10.94 -3.17 3.89
N GLU A 45 -10.22 -2.07 4.13
CA GLU A 45 -8.99 -2.04 4.95
C GLU A 45 -7.88 -2.99 4.47
N THR A 46 -7.89 -3.43 3.21
CA THR A 46 -6.88 -4.37 2.71
C THR A 46 -5.61 -3.68 2.22
N VAL A 47 -4.51 -4.42 2.34
CA VAL A 47 -3.23 -4.14 1.71
C VAL A 47 -2.96 -5.30 0.75
N ILE A 48 -2.82 -4.99 -0.54
CA ILE A 48 -2.66 -5.99 -1.61
C ILE A 48 -1.27 -5.83 -2.22
N LEU A 49 -0.48 -6.91 -2.25
CA LEU A 49 0.75 -7.00 -3.03
C LEU A 49 0.42 -7.49 -4.44
N LEU A 50 0.81 -6.75 -5.46
CA LEU A 50 0.69 -7.22 -6.85
C LEU A 50 1.79 -8.24 -7.15
N VAL A 51 1.39 -9.44 -7.56
CA VAL A 51 2.31 -10.54 -7.91
C VAL A 51 2.41 -10.75 -9.42
N GLN A 52 1.41 -10.28 -10.16
CA GLN A 52 1.40 -10.27 -11.62
C GLN A 52 0.64 -9.03 -12.10
N HIS A 53 1.18 -8.37 -13.13
CA HIS A 53 0.52 -7.29 -13.86
C HIS A 53 1.04 -7.27 -15.29
N ASP A 54 0.23 -7.69 -16.23
CA ASP A 54 0.53 -7.78 -17.66
C ASP A 54 -0.75 -7.58 -18.49
N ASP A 55 -0.66 -7.85 -19.79
CA ASP A 55 -1.77 -7.67 -20.73
C ASP A 55 -2.93 -8.64 -20.48
N ASP A 56 -2.71 -9.76 -19.78
CA ASP A 56 -3.75 -10.73 -19.41
C ASP A 56 -4.48 -10.32 -18.13
N GLY A 57 -3.92 -9.39 -17.36
CA GLY A 57 -4.58 -8.76 -16.22
C GLY A 57 -3.68 -8.58 -15.01
N THR A 58 -4.28 -8.63 -13.83
CA THR A 58 -3.57 -8.37 -12.56
C THR A 58 -3.98 -9.38 -11.51
N ALA A 59 -2.98 -9.97 -10.85
CA ALA A 59 -3.17 -10.83 -9.69
C ALA A 59 -2.43 -10.25 -8.49
N GLY A 60 -3.04 -10.37 -7.30
CA GLY A 60 -2.47 -9.87 -6.06
C GLY A 60 -2.86 -10.67 -4.83
N LEU A 61 -2.07 -10.52 -3.77
CA LEU A 61 -2.25 -11.18 -2.48
C LEU A 61 -2.62 -10.16 -1.42
N ILE A 62 -3.69 -10.41 -0.66
CA ILE A 62 -3.99 -9.64 0.55
C ILE A 62 -3.02 -10.08 1.65
N ILE A 63 -2.18 -9.17 2.13
CA ILE A 63 -1.11 -9.48 3.08
C ILE A 63 -1.46 -9.16 4.54
N ASN A 64 -2.56 -8.46 4.79
CA ASN A 64 -2.96 -8.01 6.13
C ASN A 64 -4.23 -8.70 6.66
N ARG A 65 -4.64 -9.83 6.05
CA ARG A 65 -5.82 -10.60 6.45
C ARG A 65 -5.41 -12.05 6.76
N GLN A 66 -5.07 -12.30 8.02
CA GLN A 66 -4.67 -13.64 8.46
C GLN A 66 -5.85 -14.61 8.42
N THR A 67 -5.61 -15.83 7.94
CA THR A 67 -6.61 -16.90 7.96
C THR A 67 -6.60 -17.64 9.31
N LYS A 68 -7.70 -18.33 9.64
CA LYS A 68 -7.77 -19.19 10.83
C LYS A 68 -7.22 -20.60 10.58
N ILE A 69 -6.77 -20.89 9.36
CA ILE A 69 -6.34 -22.23 8.95
C ILE A 69 -4.81 -22.25 8.97
N PRO A 70 -4.18 -23.08 9.81
CA PRO A 70 -2.73 -23.28 9.78
C PRO A 70 -2.27 -23.84 8.44
N LEU A 71 -1.09 -23.43 7.98
CA LEU A 71 -0.50 -23.91 6.72
C LEU A 71 -0.32 -25.43 6.71
N SER A 72 -0.01 -26.04 7.85
CA SER A 72 0.12 -27.50 8.00
C SER A 72 -1.16 -28.28 7.70
N LYS A 73 -2.32 -27.62 7.65
CA LYS A 73 -3.59 -28.24 7.22
C LYS A 73 -3.84 -28.11 5.72
N LEU A 74 -3.03 -27.33 4.99
CA LEU A 74 -3.25 -26.97 3.58
C LEU A 74 -2.22 -27.58 2.63
N SER A 75 -1.01 -27.89 3.12
CA SER A 75 0.05 -28.53 2.33
C SER A 75 0.66 -29.70 3.12
N PRO A 76 1.00 -30.83 2.47
CA PRO A 76 1.72 -31.95 3.07
C PRO A 76 3.06 -31.54 3.68
#